data_AF-A0A4Y2D5P5-F1
#
_entry.id   AF-A0A4Y2D5P5-F1
#
_cell.length_a   1.000
_cell.length_b   1.000
_cell.length_c   1.000
_cell.angle_alpha   90.00
_cell.angle_beta   90.00
_cell.angle_gamma   90.00
#
_symmetry.space_group_name_H-M   'P 1'
#
loop_
_entity.id
_entity.type
_entity.pdbx_description
1 polymer ?
#
loop_
_entity_poly.entity_id
_entity_poly.type
_entity_poly.pdbx_seq_one_letter_code
_entity_poly.pdbx_strand_id
1 'polypeptide(L)'
;MNPQIITLPNILDVLHNDICEIHLTSFGFQDKAQPTSMIKALFEETISEEFQDYFIIATDASKSQFYTSIAGNSNLRSFSFRIHPIDSIFTAEALAICQAIDDLSVPDSNLLILTESFSVLQALKNLTIKSPKDILRLAHKILMRAKLNQKIALV
;
A
#
# COMPACT_ATOMS: atom_id res chain seq x y z
N MET A 1 29.77 -6.20 5.61
CA MET A 1 28.53 -5.40 5.46
C MET A 1 27.78 -5.48 6.78
N ASN A 2 27.66 -4.38 7.52
CA ASN A 2 26.87 -4.38 8.76
C ASN A 2 25.38 -4.43 8.39
N PRO A 3 24.56 -5.33 8.96
CA PRO A 3 23.12 -5.20 8.85
C PRO A 3 22.74 -3.88 9.53
N GLN A 4 22.23 -2.92 8.77
CA GLN A 4 21.68 -1.70 9.35
C GLN A 4 20.48 -2.10 10.21
N ILE A 5 20.69 -2.15 11.53
CA ILE A 5 19.61 -2.32 12.50
C ILE A 5 18.78 -1.05 12.43
N ILE A 6 17.66 -1.11 11.72
CA ILE A 6 16.72 0.01 11.62
C ILE A 6 15.96 0.07 12.93
N THR A 7 16.19 1.15 13.67
CA THR A 7 15.52 1.42 14.94
C THR A 7 14.12 1.96 14.68
N LEU A 8 13.14 1.50 15.47
CA LEU A 8 11.73 1.87 15.37
C LEU A 8 11.43 3.39 15.33
N PRO A 9 12.17 4.28 16.04
CA PRO A 9 12.01 5.72 15.89
C PRO A 9 12.15 6.20 14.45
N ASN A 10 13.05 5.61 13.66
CA ASN A 10 13.23 5.96 12.26
C ASN A 10 12.04 5.56 11.38
N ILE A 11 11.25 4.55 11.79
CA ILE A 11 10.04 4.14 11.07
C ILE A 11 8.93 5.16 11.31
N LEU A 12 8.78 5.61 12.56
CA LEU A 12 7.77 6.60 12.93
C LEU A 12 8.09 7.95 12.27
N ASP A 13 9.35 8.39 12.32
CA ASP A 13 9.78 9.65 11.73
C ASP A 13 9.57 9.66 10.20
N VAL A 14 9.76 8.55 9.49
CA VAL A 14 9.58 8.52 8.03
C VAL A 14 8.12 8.55 7.59
N LEU A 15 7.21 7.92 8.32
CA LEU A 15 5.78 8.09 8.04
C LEU A 15 5.28 9.50 8.37
N HIS A 16 5.98 10.23 9.24
CA HIS A 16 5.65 11.61 9.62
C HIS A 16 6.38 12.68 8.79
N ASN A 17 7.45 12.36 8.06
CA ASN A 17 8.30 13.32 7.31
C ASN A 17 8.03 13.32 5.79
N ASP A 18 6.77 13.22 5.35
CA ASP A 18 6.33 13.39 3.95
C ASP A 18 6.90 12.39 2.90
N ILE A 19 7.52 11.28 3.31
CA ILE A 19 8.04 10.28 2.34
C ILE A 19 6.97 9.25 1.94
N CYS A 20 5.96 9.07 2.80
CA CYS A 20 4.80 8.23 2.54
C CYS A 20 3.52 9.03 2.71
N GLU A 21 2.77 9.21 1.63
CA GLU A 21 1.48 9.88 1.64
C GLU A 21 0.37 8.82 1.80
N ILE A 22 -0.57 9.04 2.73
CA ILE A 22 -1.66 8.10 3.03
C ILE A 22 -3.00 8.83 2.91
N HIS A 23 -3.76 8.48 1.87
CA HIS A 23 -5.01 9.12 1.49
C HIS A 23 -6.22 8.24 1.83
N LEU A 24 -6.90 8.55 2.93
CA LEU A 24 -8.06 7.76 3.39
C LEU A 24 -9.35 8.07 2.60
N THR A 25 -9.57 9.35 2.30
CA THR A 25 -10.78 9.88 1.65
C THR A 25 -10.45 11.20 0.94
N SER A 26 -9.28 11.28 0.33
CA SER A 26 -8.78 12.51 -0.28
C SER A 26 -9.31 12.75 -1.69
N PHE A 27 -9.75 11.70 -2.38
CA PHE A 27 -10.09 11.78 -3.81
C PHE A 27 -11.55 11.43 -4.09
N GLY A 28 -12.14 12.10 -5.07
CA GLY A 28 -13.54 11.89 -5.45
C GLY A 28 -13.84 10.47 -5.92
N PHE A 29 -12.88 9.79 -6.56
CA PHE A 29 -13.04 8.40 -7.00
C PHE A 29 -13.10 7.39 -5.83
N GLN A 30 -12.79 7.79 -4.60
CA GLN A 30 -12.94 6.93 -3.42
C GLN A 30 -14.41 6.85 -2.95
N ASP A 31 -15.30 7.70 -3.44
CA ASP A 31 -16.72 7.66 -3.13
C ASP A 31 -17.44 6.59 -3.97
N LYS A 32 -17.59 5.40 -3.39
CA LYS A 32 -18.29 4.25 -4.00
C LYS A 32 -19.78 4.48 -4.24
N ALA A 33 -20.38 5.57 -3.72
CA ALA A 33 -21.78 5.91 -4.00
C ALA A 33 -21.98 6.58 -5.36
N GLN A 34 -20.90 7.07 -5.99
CA GLN A 34 -20.97 7.73 -7.29
C GLN A 34 -21.17 6.73 -8.44
N PRO A 35 -21.76 7.16 -9.58
CA PRO A 35 -21.82 6.32 -10.77
C PRO A 35 -20.42 5.89 -11.24
N THR A 36 -20.29 4.63 -11.71
CA THR A 36 -19.01 4.09 -12.20
C THR A 36 -18.34 4.96 -13.27
N SER A 37 -19.13 5.61 -14.14
CA SER A 37 -18.61 6.53 -15.15
C SER A 37 -17.97 7.78 -14.54
N MET A 38 -18.52 8.30 -13.44
CA MET A 38 -17.96 9.43 -12.72
C MET A 38 -16.71 9.03 -11.94
N ILE A 39 -16.75 7.89 -11.24
CA ILE A 39 -15.57 7.35 -10.53
C ILE A 39 -14.41 7.18 -11.51
N LYS A 40 -14.68 6.63 -12.70
CA LYS A 40 -13.68 6.47 -13.74
C LYS A 40 -13.10 7.81 -14.20
N ALA A 41 -13.94 8.79 -14.49
CA ALA A 41 -13.50 10.12 -14.93
C ALA A 41 -12.64 10.81 -13.85
N LEU A 42 -13.07 10.77 -12.60
CA LEU A 42 -12.33 11.34 -11.47
C LEU A 42 -11.00 10.62 -11.23
N PHE A 43 -10.98 9.29 -11.38
CA PHE A 43 -9.73 8.53 -11.28
C PHE A 43 -8.76 8.95 -12.39
N GLU A 44 -9.21 8.99 -13.65
CA GLU A 44 -8.37 9.39 -14.78
C GLU A 44 -7.84 10.82 -14.61
N GLU A 45 -8.67 11.75 -14.15
CA GLU A 45 -8.29 13.14 -13.82
C GLU A 45 -7.21 13.18 -12.72
N THR A 46 -7.45 12.53 -11.57
CA THR A 46 -6.50 12.51 -10.45
C THR A 46 -5.16 11.87 -10.84
N ILE A 47 -5.17 10.78 -11.61
CA ILE A 47 -3.93 10.17 -12.09
C ILE A 47 -3.16 11.14 -13.01
N SER A 48 -3.86 11.87 -13.88
CA SER A 48 -3.25 12.83 -14.78
C SER A 48 -2.65 14.04 -14.04
N GLU A 49 -3.34 14.53 -13.01
CA GLU A 49 -2.97 15.79 -12.34
C GLU A 49 -2.00 15.59 -11.18
N GLU A 50 -2.17 14.53 -10.38
CA GLU A 50 -1.43 14.33 -9.12
C GLU A 50 -0.39 13.20 -9.19
N PHE A 51 -0.62 12.20 -10.04
CA PHE A 51 0.17 10.96 -10.06
C PHE A 51 0.77 10.61 -11.43
N GLN A 52 0.99 11.61 -12.30
CA GLN A 52 1.49 11.39 -13.66
C GLN A 52 2.83 10.61 -13.70
N ASP A 53 3.71 10.87 -12.74
CA ASP A 53 5.05 10.25 -12.64
C ASP A 53 5.09 9.03 -11.71
N TYR A 54 3.92 8.52 -11.28
CA TYR A 54 3.83 7.38 -10.37
C TYR A 54 3.59 6.08 -11.13
N PHE A 55 4.29 5.02 -10.71
CA PHE A 55 4.00 3.67 -11.13
C PHE A 55 2.86 3.11 -10.29
N ILE A 56 1.76 2.75 -10.96
CA ILE A 56 0.51 2.33 -10.30
C ILE A 56 0.52 0.82 -10.06
N ILE A 57 0.24 0.44 -8.81
CA ILE A 57 0.03 -0.94 -8.39
C ILE A 57 -1.31 -1.02 -7.66
N ALA A 58 -2.17 -1.95 -8.07
CA ALA A 58 -3.39 -2.27 -7.35
C ALA A 58 -3.18 -3.55 -6.53
N THR A 59 -3.68 -3.58 -5.30
CA THR A 59 -3.61 -4.74 -4.42
C THR A 59 -4.99 -5.09 -3.89
N ASP A 60 -5.21 -6.39 -3.69
CA ASP A 60 -6.46 -6.90 -3.13
C ASP A 60 -6.17 -8.16 -2.31
N ALA A 61 -6.99 -8.41 -1.29
CA ALA A 61 -7.00 -9.66 -0.58
C ALA A 61 -8.43 -10.18 -0.42
N SER A 62 -8.55 -11.50 -0.36
CA SER A 62 -9.85 -12.14 -0.18
C SER A 62 -9.77 -13.21 0.89
N LYS A 63 -10.86 -13.30 1.67
CA LYS A 63 -11.02 -14.30 2.72
C LYS A 63 -12.37 -14.99 2.58
N SER A 64 -12.33 -16.31 2.62
CA SER A 64 -13.48 -17.19 2.76
C SER A 64 -13.28 -18.09 3.99
N GLN A 65 -14.23 -19.00 4.24
CA GLN A 65 -14.12 -19.96 5.33
C GLN A 65 -12.87 -20.86 5.22
N PHE A 66 -12.45 -21.19 4.00
CA PHE A 66 -11.41 -22.21 3.75
C PHE A 66 -10.13 -21.64 3.15
N TYR A 67 -10.20 -20.44 2.57
CA TYR A 67 -9.11 -19.86 1.83
C TYR A 67 -8.90 -18.42 2.22
N THR A 68 -7.64 -18.01 2.22
CA THR A 68 -7.24 -16.61 2.26
C THR A 68 -6.20 -16.43 1.17
N SER A 69 -6.33 -15.37 0.39
CA SER A 69 -5.47 -15.11 -0.77
C SER A 69 -5.17 -13.63 -0.91
N ILE A 70 -4.06 -13.36 -1.56
CA ILE A 70 -3.60 -12.02 -1.89
C ILE A 70 -3.33 -11.92 -3.38
N ALA A 71 -3.51 -10.73 -3.92
CA ALA A 71 -3.19 -10.42 -5.29
C ALA A 71 -2.62 -9.00 -5.40
N GLY A 72 -1.79 -8.81 -6.41
CA GLY A 72 -1.29 -7.51 -6.81
C GLY A 72 -1.16 -7.45 -8.32
N ASN A 73 -1.44 -6.29 -8.88
CA ASN A 73 -1.42 -6.08 -10.32
C ASN A 73 -0.82 -4.72 -10.66
N SER A 74 -0.02 -4.68 -11.72
CA SER A 74 0.53 -3.49 -12.34
C SER A 74 0.44 -3.65 -13.86
N ASN A 75 0.76 -2.61 -14.63
CA ASN A 75 0.82 -2.71 -16.08
C ASN A 75 1.94 -3.64 -16.61
N LEU A 76 2.91 -4.03 -15.77
CA LEU A 76 4.03 -4.90 -16.17
C LEU A 76 3.87 -6.34 -15.69
N ARG A 77 3.43 -6.53 -14.45
CA ARG A 77 3.41 -7.82 -13.75
C ARG A 77 2.25 -7.90 -12.77
N SER A 78 1.88 -9.13 -12.45
CA SER A 78 0.91 -9.44 -11.40
C SER A 78 1.35 -10.66 -10.59
N PHE A 79 0.82 -10.77 -9.39
CA PHE A 79 0.88 -11.99 -8.58
C PHE A 79 -0.51 -12.32 -8.04
N SER A 80 -0.75 -13.60 -7.80
CA SER A 80 -1.88 -14.08 -7.01
C SER A 80 -1.54 -15.43 -6.41
N PHE A 81 -1.69 -15.56 -5.10
CA PHE A 81 -1.48 -16.83 -4.41
C PHE A 81 -2.23 -16.90 -3.08
N ARG A 82 -2.34 -18.13 -2.56
CA ARG A 82 -2.98 -18.41 -1.28
C ARG A 82 -1.99 -18.24 -0.13
N ILE A 83 -2.48 -17.70 0.98
CA ILE A 83 -1.79 -17.65 2.26
C ILE A 83 -2.50 -18.57 3.25
N HIS A 84 -2.05 -18.60 4.51
CA HIS A 84 -2.62 -19.53 5.47
C HIS A 84 -4.08 -19.15 5.76
N PRO A 85 -5.05 -20.07 5.72
CA PRO A 85 -6.47 -19.74 5.94
C PRO A 85 -6.79 -19.10 7.30
N ILE A 86 -5.87 -19.22 8.26
CA ILE A 86 -5.98 -18.59 9.58
C ILE A 86 -5.79 -17.08 9.53
N ASP A 87 -5.09 -16.56 8.50
CA ASP A 87 -4.74 -15.16 8.41
C ASP A 87 -6.01 -14.31 8.27
N SER A 88 -6.09 -13.23 9.04
CA SER A 88 -7.23 -12.33 8.96
C SER A 88 -7.25 -11.62 7.60
N ILE A 89 -8.42 -11.11 7.19
CA ILE A 89 -8.49 -10.27 5.98
C ILE A 89 -7.56 -9.06 6.12
N PHE A 90 -7.50 -8.45 7.30
CA PHE A 90 -6.58 -7.35 7.61
C PHE A 90 -5.11 -7.71 7.40
N THR A 91 -4.68 -8.87 7.88
CA THR A 91 -3.32 -9.39 7.68
C THR A 91 -3.04 -9.66 6.20
N ALA A 92 -4.01 -10.24 5.49
CA ALA A 92 -3.89 -10.53 4.07
C ALA A 92 -3.72 -9.25 3.25
N GLU A 93 -4.50 -8.21 3.52
CA GLU A 93 -4.40 -6.90 2.87
C GLU A 93 -3.02 -6.25 3.11
N ALA A 94 -2.57 -6.20 4.37
CA ALA A 94 -1.25 -5.65 4.69
C ALA A 94 -0.12 -6.44 4.00
N LEU A 95 -0.28 -7.75 3.88
CA LEU A 95 0.66 -8.61 3.19
C LEU A 95 0.62 -8.44 1.67
N ALA A 96 -0.55 -8.22 1.07
CA ALA A 96 -0.70 -7.91 -0.36
C ALA A 96 0.09 -6.65 -0.73
N ILE A 97 0.00 -5.60 0.09
CA ILE A 97 0.78 -4.37 -0.08
C ILE A 97 2.29 -4.65 0.10
N CYS A 98 2.69 -5.42 1.11
CA CYS A 98 4.10 -5.80 1.29
C CYS A 98 4.64 -6.52 0.05
N GLN A 99 3.89 -7.49 -0.48
CA GLN A 99 4.29 -8.28 -1.62
C GLN A 99 4.34 -7.44 -2.90
N ALA A 100 3.41 -6.51 -3.08
CA ALA A 100 3.42 -5.55 -4.18
C ALA A 100 4.69 -4.67 -4.16
N ILE A 101 5.10 -4.18 -2.98
CA ILE A 101 6.35 -3.41 -2.85
C ILE A 101 7.56 -4.28 -3.24
N ASP A 102 7.57 -5.57 -2.93
CA ASP A 102 8.69 -6.45 -3.23
C ASP A 102 8.75 -6.87 -4.71
N ASP A 103 7.62 -7.26 -5.29
CA ASP A 103 7.59 -7.94 -6.60
C ASP A 103 7.24 -7.03 -7.77
N LEU A 104 6.47 -5.96 -7.52
CA LEU A 104 5.87 -5.12 -8.56
C LEU A 104 6.51 -3.73 -8.63
N SER A 105 7.29 -3.32 -7.63
CA SER A 105 8.00 -2.04 -7.65
C SER A 105 9.01 -1.96 -8.81
N VAL A 106 9.03 -0.81 -9.48
CA VAL A 106 10.04 -0.50 -10.51
C VAL A 106 11.15 0.37 -9.88
N PRO A 107 12.44 0.12 -10.16
CA PRO A 107 13.52 1.02 -9.75
C PRO A 107 13.32 2.45 -10.26
N ASP A 108 13.83 3.43 -9.53
CA ASP A 108 13.77 4.86 -9.83
C ASP A 108 12.38 5.48 -10.10
N SER A 109 11.28 4.77 -9.77
CA SER A 109 9.90 5.29 -9.87
C SER A 109 9.27 5.59 -8.51
N ASN A 110 8.43 6.63 -8.45
CA ASN A 110 7.47 6.81 -7.36
C ASN A 110 6.37 5.74 -7.47
N LEU A 111 5.77 5.33 -6.36
CA LEU A 111 4.77 4.27 -6.33
C LEU A 111 3.43 4.79 -5.85
N LEU A 112 2.38 4.52 -6.62
CA LEU A 112 1.00 4.71 -6.18
C LEU A 112 0.40 3.33 -5.94
N ILE A 113 0.14 3.00 -4.68
CA ILE A 113 -0.50 1.73 -4.31
C ILE A 113 -1.98 1.99 -4.01
N LEU A 114 -2.84 1.39 -4.83
CA LEU A 114 -4.29 1.38 -4.66
C LEU A 114 -4.69 0.14 -3.86
N THR A 115 -5.35 0.33 -2.72
CA THR A 115 -5.86 -0.76 -1.87
C THR A 115 -7.28 -0.47 -1.42
N GLU A 116 -8.13 -1.50 -1.38
CA GLU A 116 -9.47 -1.37 -0.80
C GLU A 116 -9.45 -1.38 0.75
N SER A 117 -8.30 -1.61 1.38
CA SER A 117 -8.19 -1.79 2.82
C SER A 117 -8.06 -0.48 3.59
N PHE A 118 -9.18 0.21 3.79
CA PHE A 118 -9.27 1.39 4.66
C PHE A 118 -8.66 1.16 6.05
N SER A 119 -8.88 -0.05 6.60
CA SER A 119 -8.37 -0.42 7.92
C SER A 119 -6.84 -0.48 7.99
N VAL A 120 -6.15 -0.93 6.93
CA VAL A 120 -4.69 -0.96 6.86
C VAL A 120 -4.15 0.46 6.71
N LEU A 121 -4.74 1.28 5.84
CA LEU A 121 -4.37 2.69 5.69
C LEU A 121 -4.52 3.44 7.01
N GLN A 122 -5.63 3.23 7.73
CA GLN A 122 -5.87 3.85 9.04
C GLN A 122 -4.87 3.37 10.09
N ALA A 123 -4.47 2.08 10.07
CA ALA A 123 -3.49 1.54 10.99
C ALA A 123 -2.07 2.08 10.72
N LEU A 124 -1.71 2.31 9.46
CA LEU A 124 -0.46 2.98 9.08
C LEU A 124 -0.46 4.45 9.49
N LYS A 125 -1.57 5.17 9.29
CA LYS A 125 -1.69 6.58 9.69
C LYS A 125 -1.60 6.77 11.21
N ASN A 126 -2.05 5.78 11.98
CA ASN A 126 -1.99 5.75 13.44
C ASN A 126 -0.88 4.81 13.94
N LEU A 127 0.26 4.74 13.25
CA LEU A 127 1.33 3.81 13.60
C LEU A 127 1.87 4.09 15.01
N THR A 128 2.00 3.03 15.81
CA THR A 128 2.69 3.08 17.11
C THR A 128 3.56 1.84 17.29
N ILE A 129 4.41 1.83 18.32
CA ILE A 129 5.18 0.64 18.72
C ILE A 129 4.30 -0.57 19.07
N LYS A 130 3.03 -0.33 19.40
CA LYS A 130 2.06 -1.39 19.75
C LYS A 130 1.23 -1.85 18.55
N SER A 131 1.45 -1.27 17.36
CA SER A 131 0.74 -1.67 16.15
C SER A 131 0.98 -3.15 15.82
N PRO A 132 0.04 -3.82 15.13
CA PRO A 132 0.20 -5.21 14.72
C PRO A 132 1.51 -5.43 13.95
N LYS A 133 2.11 -6.60 14.10
CA LYS A 133 3.38 -6.95 13.46
C LYS A 133 3.34 -6.80 11.94
N ASP A 134 2.20 -7.09 11.32
CA ASP A 134 2.00 -6.96 9.88
C ASP A 134 2.08 -5.50 9.43
N ILE A 135 1.52 -4.58 10.22
CA ILE A 135 1.58 -3.13 9.96
C ILE A 135 3.00 -2.59 10.20
N LEU A 136 3.67 -3.05 11.26
CA LEU A 136 5.08 -2.69 11.51
C LEU A 136 5.99 -3.17 10.38
N ARG A 137 5.75 -4.38 9.86
CA ARG A 137 6.46 -4.93 8.69
C ARG A 137 6.20 -4.09 7.44
N LEU A 138 4.94 -3.72 7.19
CA LEU A 138 4.58 -2.88 6.05
C LEU A 138 5.23 -1.49 6.15
N ALA A 139 5.16 -0.84 7.31
CA ALA A 139 5.83 0.43 7.55
C ALA A 139 7.36 0.34 7.32
N HIS A 140 7.98 -0.77 7.72
CA HIS A 140 9.38 -1.03 7.43
C HIS A 140 9.66 -1.18 5.92
N LYS A 141 8.81 -1.87 5.16
CA LYS A 141 8.94 -1.99 3.69
C LYS A 141 8.83 -0.62 3.00
N ILE A 142 7.84 0.18 3.41
CA ILE A 142 7.66 1.57 2.98
C ILE A 142 8.94 2.38 3.26
N LEU A 143 9.49 2.28 4.48
CA LEU A 143 10.73 2.96 4.87
C LEU A 143 11.93 2.52 4.00
N MET A 144 12.06 1.23 3.69
CA MET A 144 13.19 0.76 2.86
C MET A 144 13.11 1.32 1.44
N ARG A 145 11.90 1.46 0.92
CA ARG A 145 11.66 2.05 -0.40
C ARG A 145 11.89 3.56 -0.39
N ALA A 146 11.38 4.24 0.62
CA ALA A 146 11.59 5.66 0.89
C ALA A 146 13.07 6.08 0.89
N LYS A 147 13.94 5.25 1.49
CA LYS A 147 15.40 5.48 1.54
C LYS A 147 16.09 5.53 0.17
N LEU A 148 15.43 5.08 -0.89
CA LEU A 148 15.94 5.18 -2.25
C LEU A 148 15.61 6.53 -2.91
N ASN A 149 15.14 7.53 -2.14
CA ASN A 149 14.64 8.83 -2.62
C ASN A 149 13.43 8.73 -3.55
N GLN A 150 12.58 7.74 -3.30
CA GLN A 150 11.40 7.48 -4.10
C GLN A 150 10.16 7.59 -3.22
N LYS A 151 9.20 8.39 -3.67
CA LYS A 151 7.95 8.61 -2.94
C LYS A 151 7.03 7.41 -3.08
N ILE A 152 6.20 7.22 -2.06
CA ILE A 152 5.13 6.23 -2.08
C ILE A 152 3.85 6.88 -1.57
N ALA A 153 2.78 6.74 -2.35
CA ALA A 153 1.44 7.14 -1.98
C ALA A 153 0.57 5.88 -1.84
N LEU A 154 -0.20 5.80 -0.76
CA LEU A 154 -1.20 4.75 -0.55
C LEU A 154 -2.58 5.39 -0.54
N VAL A 155 -3.48 4.82 -1.34
CA VAL A 155 -4.85 5.33 -1.59
C VAL A 155 -5.86 4.21 -1.47
#